data_AF-A0A1J4TVD0-F1
#
_entry.id   AF-A0A1J4TVD0-F1
#
_cell.length_a   1.000
_cell.length_b   1.000
_cell.length_c   1.000
_cell.angle_alpha   90.00
_cell.angle_beta   90.00
_cell.angle_gamma   90.00
#
_symmetry.space_group_name_H-M   'P 1'
#
loop_
_entity.id
_entity.type
_entity.pdbx_description
1 polymer ?
#
loop_
_entity_poly.entity_id
_entity_poly.type
_entity_poly.pdbx_seq_one_letter_code
_entity_poly.pdbx_strand_id
1 'polypeptide(L)'
;MMVKKLAMLLIAFLFVGCASIPPEAPELSIELGKRISAIEDANIKLLHRFFDHKRKDVDTFLESEWVPTFTETFFSNQIVSSAWNSIVQGNNKEKRLDFLVTVGKKLQNKINSKRVELMEPLTILEQKIANSIRSEYSQARAINSSISSFLLSASEVEQNRNRYLDMLGMTDIKISKAIDTTDNIVSELLQKGKNVSQKVDKAEAFISQINSLKDSL
;
A
#
# COMPACT_ATOMS: atom_id res chain seq x y z
N MET A 1 -31.33 -36.11 -42.97
CA MET A 1 -32.13 -34.99 -42.41
C MET A 1 -31.79 -34.66 -40.94
N MET A 2 -31.48 -35.66 -40.10
CA MET A 2 -31.06 -35.48 -38.69
C MET A 2 -29.79 -34.62 -38.50
N VAL A 3 -28.76 -34.80 -39.34
CA VAL A 3 -27.48 -34.06 -39.23
C VAL A 3 -27.65 -32.55 -39.47
N LYS A 4 -28.53 -32.14 -40.40
CA LYS A 4 -28.83 -30.71 -40.63
C LYS A 4 -29.59 -30.08 -39.46
N LYS A 5 -30.49 -30.82 -38.80
CA LYS A 5 -31.20 -30.35 -37.61
C LYS A 5 -30.27 -30.27 -36.39
N LEU A 6 -29.33 -31.20 -36.24
CA LEU A 6 -28.32 -31.18 -35.18
C LEU A 6 -27.31 -30.03 -35.35
N ALA A 7 -26.85 -29.77 -36.57
CA ALA A 7 -25.95 -28.64 -36.87
C ALA A 7 -26.62 -27.28 -36.63
N MET A 8 -27.91 -27.15 -36.97
CA MET A 8 -28.68 -25.93 -36.72
C MET A 8 -28.91 -25.69 -35.21
N LEU A 9 -29.08 -26.76 -34.42
CA LEU A 9 -29.19 -26.68 -32.95
C LEU A 9 -27.85 -26.32 -32.29
N LEU A 10 -26.74 -26.82 -32.82
CA LEU A 10 -25.38 -26.52 -32.33
C LEU A 10 -25.00 -25.05 -32.60
N ILE A 11 -25.39 -24.50 -33.76
CA ILE A 11 -25.18 -23.09 -34.12
C ILE A 11 -26.03 -22.16 -33.24
N ALA A 12 -27.25 -22.57 -32.88
CA ALA A 12 -28.10 -21.78 -31.98
C ALA A 12 -27.53 -21.69 -30.56
N PHE A 13 -26.78 -22.70 -30.09
CA PHE A 13 -26.11 -22.67 -28.79
C PHE A 13 -24.85 -21.78 -28.75
N LEU A 14 -24.24 -21.47 -29.91
CA LEU A 14 -23.05 -20.62 -29.99
C LEU A 14 -23.35 -19.13 -29.72
N PHE A 15 -24.62 -18.70 -29.74
CA PHE A 15 -25.01 -17.30 -29.50
C PHE A 15 -25.47 -17.01 -28.06
N VAL A 16 -25.58 -18.01 -27.19
CA VAL A 16 -26.06 -17.84 -25.80
C VAL A 16 -24.92 -17.42 -24.83
N GLY A 17 -23.69 -17.26 -25.34
CA GLY A 17 -22.49 -16.97 -24.55
C GLY A 17 -22.07 -15.50 -24.44
N CYS A 18 -22.78 -14.55 -25.07
CA CYS A 18 -22.44 -13.13 -24.96
C CYS A 18 -23.10 -12.50 -23.72
N ALA A 19 -22.55 -12.76 -22.53
CA ALA A 19 -22.91 -11.99 -21.35
C ALA A 19 -22.43 -10.54 -21.54
N SER A 20 -23.36 -9.61 -21.70
CA SER A 20 -23.06 -8.18 -21.71
C SER A 20 -22.59 -7.77 -20.32
N ILE A 21 -21.44 -7.09 -20.23
CA ILE A 21 -20.93 -6.56 -18.96
C ILE A 21 -21.88 -5.43 -18.54
N PRO A 22 -22.45 -5.50 -17.32
CA PRO A 22 -23.35 -4.45 -16.85
C PRO A 22 -22.59 -3.12 -16.69
N PRO A 23 -23.20 -1.98 -17.04
CA PRO A 23 -22.54 -0.66 -16.98
C PRO A 23 -22.16 -0.24 -15.54
N GLU A 24 -22.70 -0.89 -14.52
CA GLU A 24 -22.36 -0.67 -13.11
C GLU A 24 -21.06 -1.38 -12.68
N ALA A 25 -20.57 -2.36 -13.45
CA ALA A 25 -19.38 -3.13 -13.07
C ALA A 25 -18.12 -2.27 -12.89
N PRO A 26 -17.80 -1.28 -13.77
CA PRO A 26 -16.68 -0.38 -13.55
C PRO A 26 -16.82 0.45 -12.25
N GLU A 27 -18.03 0.90 -11.92
CA GLU A 27 -18.30 1.67 -10.71
C GLU A 27 -18.07 0.85 -9.45
N LEU A 28 -18.54 -0.39 -9.42
CA LEU A 28 -18.30 -1.32 -8.31
C LEU A 28 -16.81 -1.62 -8.13
N SER A 29 -16.04 -1.75 -9.22
CA SER A 29 -14.59 -1.97 -9.13
C SER A 29 -13.86 -0.72 -8.61
N ILE A 30 -14.26 0.48 -9.02
CA ILE A 30 -13.71 1.72 -8.46
C ILE A 30 -13.99 1.80 -6.95
N GLU A 31 -15.21 1.48 -6.53
CA GLU A 31 -15.60 1.50 -5.11
C GLU A 31 -14.85 0.42 -4.30
N LEU A 32 -14.62 -0.75 -4.89
CA LEU A 32 -13.75 -1.78 -4.30
C LEU A 32 -12.33 -1.23 -4.08
N GLY A 33 -11.77 -0.46 -5.01
CA GLY A 33 -10.48 0.20 -4.87
C GLY A 33 -10.42 1.13 -3.65
N LYS A 34 -11.46 1.94 -3.43
CA LYS A 34 -11.56 2.80 -2.23
C LYS A 34 -11.64 1.98 -0.95
N ARG A 35 -12.42 0.89 -0.95
CA ARG A 35 -12.53 -0.01 0.20
C ARG A 35 -11.20 -0.71 0.52
N ILE A 36 -10.43 -1.12 -0.49
CA ILE A 36 -9.09 -1.69 -0.30
C ILE A 36 -8.20 -0.70 0.49
N SER A 37 -8.19 0.58 0.10
CA SER A 37 -7.43 1.61 0.82
C SER A 37 -7.95 1.83 2.24
N ALA A 38 -9.27 1.89 2.44
CA ALA A 38 -9.84 2.05 3.78
C ALA A 38 -9.51 0.89 4.73
N ILE A 39 -9.46 -0.34 4.21
CA ILE A 39 -9.08 -1.52 5.00
C ILE A 39 -7.56 -1.50 5.30
N GLU A 40 -6.71 -1.07 4.35
CA GLU A 40 -5.28 -0.85 4.62
C GLU A 40 -5.08 0.09 5.81
N ASP A 41 -5.73 1.26 5.78
CA ASP A 41 -5.63 2.26 6.84
C ASP A 41 -6.09 1.71 8.20
N ALA A 42 -7.20 0.97 8.22
CA ALA A 42 -7.71 0.32 9.42
C ALA A 42 -6.70 -0.70 9.99
N ASN A 43 -6.10 -1.51 9.13
CA ASN A 43 -5.13 -2.52 9.54
C ASN A 43 -3.81 -1.92 10.02
N ILE A 44 -3.31 -0.87 9.35
CA ILE A 44 -2.14 -0.11 9.79
C ILE A 44 -2.40 0.54 11.15
N LYS A 45 -3.58 1.13 11.34
CA LYS A 45 -3.97 1.72 12.63
C LYS A 45 -4.06 0.68 13.74
N LEU A 46 -4.63 -0.50 13.47
CA LEU A 46 -4.68 -1.60 14.43
C LEU A 46 -3.28 -2.07 14.81
N LEU A 47 -2.39 -2.24 13.82
CA LEU A 47 -1.00 -2.61 14.04
C LEU A 47 -0.29 -1.63 14.98
N HIS A 48 -0.42 -0.32 14.71
CA HIS A 48 0.15 0.72 15.57
C HIS A 48 -0.37 0.66 17.00
N ARG A 49 -1.69 0.52 17.18
CA ARG A 49 -2.28 0.38 18.53
C ARG A 49 -1.79 -0.86 19.27
N PHE A 50 -1.62 -1.97 18.56
CA PHE A 50 -1.08 -3.18 19.14
C PHE A 50 0.36 -2.98 19.63
N PHE A 51 1.24 -2.40 18.81
CA PHE A 51 2.64 -2.17 19.18
C PHE A 51 2.80 -1.09 20.25
N ASP A 52 1.98 -0.04 20.25
CA ASP A 52 1.94 0.95 21.34
C ASP A 52 1.60 0.30 22.68
N HIS A 53 0.64 -0.63 22.69
CA HIS A 53 0.31 -1.39 23.89
C HIS A 53 1.50 -2.26 24.34
N LYS A 54 2.21 -2.91 23.40
CA LYS A 54 3.40 -3.72 23.73
C LYS A 54 4.57 -2.89 24.25
N ARG A 55 4.79 -1.68 23.74
CA ARG A 55 5.76 -0.75 24.32
C ARG A 55 5.38 -0.39 25.77
N LYS A 56 4.09 -0.10 26.02
CA LYS A 56 3.61 0.16 27.38
C LYS A 56 3.81 -1.02 28.33
N ASP A 57 3.61 -2.24 27.86
CA ASP A 57 3.89 -3.45 28.64
C ASP A 57 5.38 -3.53 29.02
N VAL A 58 6.29 -3.25 28.07
CA VAL A 58 7.74 -3.21 28.33
C VAL A 58 8.13 -2.09 29.30
N ASP A 59 7.58 -0.89 29.14
CA ASP A 59 7.83 0.21 30.08
C ASP A 59 7.34 -0.13 31.48
N THR A 60 6.17 -0.77 31.60
CA THR A 60 5.65 -1.23 32.89
C THR A 60 6.61 -2.22 33.53
N PHE A 61 7.05 -3.25 32.79
CA PHE A 61 8.05 -4.21 33.27
C PHE A 61 9.36 -3.53 33.70
N LEU A 62 9.84 -2.56 32.92
CA LEU A 62 11.05 -1.81 33.26
C LEU A 62 10.89 -1.08 34.59
N GLU A 63 9.78 -0.37 34.78
CA GLU A 63 9.53 0.46 35.95
C GLU A 63 9.21 -0.36 37.21
N SER A 64 8.37 -1.39 37.10
CA SER A 64 7.88 -2.14 38.27
C SER A 64 8.76 -3.31 38.68
N GLU A 65 9.56 -3.87 37.76
CA GLU A 65 10.32 -5.09 38.02
C GLU A 65 11.82 -4.89 37.79
N TRP A 66 12.20 -4.48 36.59
CA TRP A 66 13.61 -4.46 36.19
C TRP A 66 14.41 -3.38 36.91
N VAL A 67 13.93 -2.13 36.95
CA VAL A 67 14.61 -1.01 37.63
C VAL A 67 14.79 -1.29 39.12
N PRO A 68 13.76 -1.71 39.88
CA PRO A 68 13.92 -2.09 41.28
C PRO A 68 15.00 -3.16 41.48
N THR A 69 14.91 -4.27 40.74
CA THR A 69 15.85 -5.40 40.84
C THR A 69 17.29 -4.98 40.48
N PHE A 70 17.44 -4.18 39.42
CA PHE A 70 18.74 -3.65 39.00
C PHE A 70 19.33 -2.73 40.08
N THR A 71 18.54 -1.81 40.64
CA THR A 71 19.02 -0.89 41.67
C THR A 71 19.40 -1.62 42.95
N GLU A 72 18.62 -2.60 43.40
CA GLU A 72 18.95 -3.44 44.55
C GLU A 72 20.29 -4.17 44.34
N THR A 73 20.47 -4.77 43.16
CA THR A 73 21.73 -5.44 42.79
C THR A 73 22.91 -4.46 42.77
N PHE A 74 22.70 -3.26 42.22
CA PHE A 74 23.73 -2.22 42.12
C PHE A 74 24.18 -1.74 43.51
N PHE A 75 23.24 -1.48 44.43
CA PHE A 75 23.56 -1.00 45.78
C PHE A 75 24.01 -2.12 46.72
N SER A 76 23.69 -3.39 46.43
CA SER A 76 24.21 -4.56 47.14
C SER A 76 25.68 -4.85 46.83
N ASN A 77 26.26 -4.23 45.80
CA ASN A 77 27.69 -4.36 45.51
C ASN A 77 28.54 -3.80 46.66
N GLN A 78 29.53 -4.57 47.15
CA GLN A 78 30.33 -4.21 48.32
C GLN A 78 30.99 -2.83 48.23
N ILE A 79 31.50 -2.46 47.04
CA ILE A 79 32.18 -1.17 46.83
C ILE A 79 31.17 -0.03 46.89
N VAL A 80 30.03 -0.19 46.20
CA VAL A 80 28.96 0.81 46.16
C VAL A 80 28.33 0.98 47.53
N SER A 81 28.01 -0.12 48.21
CA SER A 81 27.42 -0.13 49.56
C SER A 81 28.34 0.57 50.58
N SER A 82 29.64 0.24 50.56
CA SER A 82 30.62 0.87 51.46
C SER A 82 30.76 2.38 51.20
N ALA A 83 30.79 2.78 49.93
CA ALA A 83 30.84 4.19 49.54
C ALA A 83 29.57 4.93 49.98
N TRP A 84 28.40 4.36 49.71
CA TRP A 84 27.11 4.90 50.12
C TRP A 84 27.03 5.11 51.64
N ASN A 85 27.34 4.07 52.42
CA ASN A 85 27.30 4.13 53.89
C ASN A 85 28.25 5.20 54.43
N SER A 86 29.47 5.30 53.89
CA SER A 86 30.45 6.32 54.30
C SER A 86 29.94 7.75 54.03
N ILE A 87 29.33 7.97 52.86
CA ILE A 87 28.82 9.28 52.43
C ILE A 87 27.57 9.68 53.24
N VAL A 88 26.69 8.73 53.54
CA VAL A 88 25.49 8.98 54.34
C VAL A 88 25.86 9.26 55.80
N GLN A 89 26.81 8.53 56.38
CA GLN A 89 27.23 8.74 57.78
C GLN A 89 28.01 10.05 57.99
N GLY A 90 28.82 10.50 57.01
CA GLY A 90 29.69 11.67 57.15
C GLY A 90 29.00 13.04 57.21
N ASN A 91 27.66 13.09 57.19
CA ASN A 91 26.82 14.30 57.25
C ASN A 91 27.22 15.50 56.35
N ASN A 92 27.88 15.24 55.22
CA ASN A 92 28.27 16.26 54.25
C ASN A 92 27.26 16.30 53.08
N LYS A 93 26.51 17.39 52.99
CA LYS A 93 25.47 17.59 51.96
C LYS A 93 26.05 17.61 50.54
N GLU A 94 27.20 18.25 50.33
CA GLU A 94 27.84 18.38 49.01
C GLU A 94 28.29 17.02 48.49
N LYS A 95 28.91 16.20 49.35
CA LYS A 95 29.32 14.84 48.99
C LYS A 95 28.14 13.93 48.66
N ARG A 96 27.03 14.05 49.40
CA ARG A 96 25.79 13.32 49.10
C ARG A 96 25.23 13.72 47.75
N LEU A 97 25.19 15.02 47.46
CA LEU A 97 24.71 15.53 46.17
C LEU A 97 25.59 15.06 45.01
N ASP A 98 26.92 15.19 45.15
CA ASP A 98 27.87 14.74 44.13
C ASP A 98 27.73 13.24 43.83
N PHE A 99 27.56 12.42 44.87
CA PHE A 99 27.29 11.00 44.72
C PHE A 99 25.98 10.75 43.94
N LEU A 100 24.88 11.39 44.33
CA LEU A 100 23.59 11.21 43.67
C LEU A 100 23.64 11.64 42.20
N VAL A 101 24.32 12.74 41.88
CA VAL A 101 24.47 13.20 40.50
C VAL A 101 25.33 12.23 39.69
N THR A 102 26.46 11.80 40.23
CA THR A 102 27.41 10.93 39.52
C THR A 102 26.85 9.52 39.33
N VAL A 103 26.32 8.92 40.39
CA VAL A 103 25.72 7.59 40.35
C VAL A 103 24.40 7.61 39.60
N GLY A 104 23.56 8.64 39.83
CA GLY A 104 22.30 8.82 39.12
C GLY A 104 22.47 8.85 37.61
N LYS A 105 23.48 9.57 37.09
CA LYS A 105 23.83 9.55 35.66
C LYS A 105 24.18 8.15 35.16
N LYS A 106 24.99 7.38 35.90
CA LYS A 106 25.37 6.01 35.53
C LYS A 106 24.17 5.06 35.51
N LEU A 107 23.31 5.14 36.54
CA LEU A 107 22.08 4.36 36.61
C LEU A 107 21.15 4.71 35.45
N GLN A 108 20.92 6.01 35.22
CA GLN A 108 20.05 6.48 34.13
C GLN A 108 20.54 6.00 32.77
N ASN A 109 21.84 6.06 32.51
CA ASN A 109 22.42 5.55 31.26
C ASN A 109 22.15 4.06 31.07
N LYS A 110 22.29 3.26 32.14
CA LYS A 110 22.03 1.81 32.08
C LYS A 110 20.55 1.50 31.89
N ILE A 111 19.66 2.24 32.57
CA ILE A 111 18.20 2.13 32.44
C ILE A 111 17.78 2.48 31.00
N ASN A 112 18.26 3.61 30.47
CA ASN A 112 17.95 4.05 29.11
C ASN A 112 18.48 3.06 28.06
N SER A 113 19.70 2.55 28.24
CA SER A 113 20.26 1.52 27.36
C SER A 113 19.41 0.26 27.35
N LYS A 114 18.97 -0.22 28.53
CA LYS A 114 18.08 -1.38 28.61
C LYS A 114 16.71 -1.09 27.98
N ARG A 115 16.17 0.12 28.14
CA ARG A 115 14.92 0.52 27.45
C ARG A 115 15.06 0.41 25.94
N VAL A 116 16.12 0.98 25.36
CA VAL A 116 16.38 0.89 23.91
C VAL A 116 16.51 -0.57 23.48
N GLU A 117 17.30 -1.37 24.21
CA GLU A 117 17.51 -2.80 23.93
C GLU A 117 16.19 -3.58 23.83
N LEU A 118 15.22 -3.30 24.71
CA LEU A 118 13.92 -3.99 24.71
C LEU A 118 12.91 -3.41 23.70
N MET A 119 12.99 -2.10 23.40
CA MET A 119 12.04 -1.41 22.53
C MET A 119 12.40 -1.50 21.04
N GLU A 120 13.68 -1.56 20.71
CA GLU A 120 14.16 -1.59 19.32
C GLU A 120 13.62 -2.79 18.53
N PRO A 121 13.62 -4.03 19.05
CA PRO A 121 13.04 -5.17 18.36
C PRO A 121 11.55 -5.00 18.01
N LEU A 122 10.77 -4.34 18.91
CA LEU A 122 9.36 -4.06 18.66
C LEU A 122 9.18 -3.09 17.50
N THR A 123 9.99 -2.03 17.44
CA THR A 123 9.96 -1.04 16.35
C THR A 123 10.34 -1.67 15.01
N ILE A 124 11.38 -2.49 14.98
CA ILE A 124 11.80 -3.20 13.76
C ILE A 124 10.69 -4.15 13.29
N LEU A 125 10.07 -4.90 14.21
CA LEU A 125 9.00 -5.84 13.87
C LEU A 125 7.75 -5.12 13.35
N GLU A 126 7.33 -4.05 14.02
CA GLU A 126 6.21 -3.21 13.56
C GLU A 126 6.44 -2.70 12.14
N GLN A 127 7.63 -2.17 11.86
CA GLN A 127 7.97 -1.66 10.52
C GLN A 127 7.94 -2.76 9.47
N LYS A 128 8.47 -3.96 9.77
CA LYS A 128 8.43 -5.11 8.87
C LYS A 128 7.00 -5.53 8.54
N ILE A 129 6.14 -5.64 9.55
CA ILE A 129 4.73 -6.02 9.36
C ILE A 129 4.00 -4.92 8.59
N ALA A 130 4.19 -3.64 8.93
CA ALA A 130 3.58 -2.52 8.23
C ALA A 130 3.96 -2.51 6.74
N ASN A 131 5.23 -2.74 6.42
CA ASN A 131 5.69 -2.82 5.03
C ASN A 131 5.07 -4.02 4.29
N SER A 132 4.94 -5.17 4.96
CA SER A 132 4.26 -6.34 4.39
C SER A 132 2.80 -6.03 4.08
N ILE A 133 2.06 -5.42 5.03
CA ILE A 133 0.67 -5.01 4.85
C ILE A 133 0.55 -4.08 3.65
N ARG A 134 1.35 -2.99 3.61
CA ARG A 134 1.31 -2.02 2.50
C ARG A 134 1.59 -2.67 1.15
N SER A 135 2.54 -3.60 1.10
CA SER A 135 2.86 -4.36 -0.13
C SER A 135 1.67 -5.17 -0.64
N GLU A 136 0.97 -5.88 0.24
CA GLU A 136 -0.23 -6.65 -0.12
C GLU A 136 -1.37 -5.75 -0.61
N TYR A 137 -1.64 -4.64 0.07
CA TYR A 137 -2.69 -3.69 -0.35
C TYR A 137 -2.34 -2.96 -1.64
N SER A 138 -1.05 -2.67 -1.88
CA SER A 138 -0.59 -2.11 -3.15
C SER A 138 -0.80 -3.07 -4.31
N GLN A 139 -0.52 -4.37 -4.12
CA GLN A 139 -0.80 -5.39 -5.13
C GLN A 139 -2.30 -5.54 -5.40
N ALA A 140 -3.12 -5.57 -4.34
CA ALA A 140 -4.57 -5.63 -4.47
C ALA A 140 -5.14 -4.44 -5.25
N ARG A 141 -4.63 -3.22 -4.99
CA ARG A 141 -4.99 -2.02 -5.77
C ARG A 141 -4.58 -2.14 -7.23
N ALA A 142 -3.38 -2.62 -7.53
CA ALA A 142 -2.91 -2.78 -8.91
C ALA A 142 -3.79 -3.77 -9.69
N ILE A 143 -4.15 -4.90 -9.06
CA ILE A 143 -5.08 -5.88 -9.62
C ILE A 143 -6.45 -5.24 -9.86
N ASN A 144 -7.00 -4.53 -8.86
CA ASN A 144 -8.29 -3.86 -9.01
C ASN A 144 -8.26 -2.78 -10.11
N SER A 145 -7.18 -2.01 -10.22
CA SER A 145 -7.00 -1.02 -11.29
C SER A 145 -6.99 -1.66 -12.67
N SER A 146 -6.38 -2.85 -12.80
CA SER A 146 -6.36 -3.61 -14.06
C SER A 146 -7.76 -4.10 -14.41
N ILE A 147 -8.51 -4.63 -13.42
CA ILE A 147 -9.91 -5.03 -13.58
C ILE A 147 -10.79 -3.84 -13.96
N SER A 148 -10.65 -2.71 -13.27
CA SER A 148 -11.37 -1.47 -13.59
C SER A 148 -11.12 -1.07 -15.04
N SER A 149 -9.86 -1.06 -15.50
CA SER A 149 -9.50 -0.74 -16.89
C SER A 149 -10.19 -1.67 -17.90
N PHE A 150 -10.18 -3.00 -17.66
CA PHE A 150 -10.87 -3.95 -18.54
C PHE A 150 -12.38 -3.75 -18.56
N LEU A 151 -13.01 -3.49 -17.41
CA LEU A 151 -14.44 -3.22 -17.32
C LEU A 151 -14.81 -1.92 -18.04
N LEU A 152 -13.96 -0.89 -17.94
CA LEU A 152 -14.15 0.37 -18.65
C LEU A 152 -14.05 0.20 -20.16
N SER A 153 -13.03 -0.52 -20.63
CA SER A 153 -12.87 -0.82 -22.05
C SER A 153 -14.07 -1.57 -22.64
N ALA A 154 -14.74 -2.40 -21.84
CA ALA A 154 -15.87 -3.21 -22.32
C ALA A 154 -17.24 -2.52 -22.19
N SER A 155 -17.34 -1.41 -21.45
CA SER A 155 -18.60 -0.71 -21.11
C SER A 155 -19.02 0.37 -22.14
N GLU A 156 -18.40 0.43 -23.32
CA GLU A 156 -18.54 1.43 -24.40
C GLU A 156 -19.80 2.31 -24.38
N VAL A 157 -19.72 3.44 -23.64
CA VAL A 157 -20.53 4.65 -23.85
C VAL A 157 -19.58 5.82 -23.58
N GLU A 158 -19.26 6.60 -24.60
CA GLU A 158 -18.26 7.69 -24.58
C GLU A 158 -18.45 8.64 -23.37
N GLN A 159 -19.70 8.94 -23.03
CA GLN A 159 -20.07 9.78 -21.88
C GLN A 159 -19.75 9.14 -20.52
N ASN A 160 -19.89 7.81 -20.40
CA ASN A 160 -19.55 7.08 -19.18
C ASN A 160 -18.04 6.91 -19.02
N ARG A 161 -17.30 6.70 -20.11
CA ARG A 161 -15.84 6.52 -20.09
C ARG A 161 -15.12 7.72 -19.45
N ASN A 162 -15.45 8.95 -19.85
CA ASN A 162 -14.82 10.15 -19.30
C ASN A 162 -15.10 10.33 -17.80
N ARG A 163 -16.33 10.04 -17.36
CA ARG A 163 -16.70 10.05 -15.94
C ARG A 163 -15.84 9.09 -15.11
N TYR A 164 -15.56 7.91 -15.63
CA TYR A 164 -14.77 6.92 -14.89
C TYR A 164 -13.27 7.20 -14.90
N LEU A 165 -12.73 7.76 -15.99
CA LEU A 165 -11.33 8.20 -16.04
C LEU A 165 -11.05 9.30 -14.99
N ASP A 166 -11.99 10.22 -14.79
CA ASP A 166 -11.96 11.22 -13.73
C ASP A 166 -11.96 10.58 -12.33
N MET A 167 -12.83 9.60 -12.09
CA MET A 167 -12.85 8.83 -10.83
C MET A 167 -11.54 8.09 -10.53
N LEU A 168 -10.81 7.67 -11.57
CA LEU A 168 -9.49 7.04 -11.44
C LEU A 168 -8.34 8.05 -11.28
N GLY A 169 -8.62 9.35 -11.28
CA GLY A 169 -7.60 10.40 -11.23
C GLY A 169 -6.77 10.50 -12.52
N MET A 170 -7.26 9.93 -13.62
CA MET A 170 -6.62 9.98 -14.94
C MET A 170 -7.20 11.16 -15.75
N THR A 171 -7.05 12.37 -15.22
CA THR A 171 -7.53 13.62 -15.84
C THR A 171 -6.60 14.17 -16.93
N ASP A 172 -5.54 13.45 -17.31
CA ASP A 172 -4.59 13.99 -18.29
C ASP A 172 -5.27 14.10 -19.66
N ILE A 173 -5.48 15.35 -20.09
CA ILE A 173 -5.99 15.73 -21.41
C ILE A 173 -5.22 14.99 -22.51
N LYS A 174 -3.93 14.66 -22.29
CA LYS A 174 -3.12 13.88 -23.21
C LYS A 174 -3.58 12.44 -23.39
N ILE A 175 -3.95 11.74 -22.31
CA ILE A 175 -4.40 10.34 -22.38
C ILE A 175 -5.79 10.26 -23.03
N SER A 176 -6.71 11.15 -22.65
CA SER A 176 -8.03 11.22 -23.30
C SER A 176 -7.89 11.56 -24.79
N LYS A 177 -7.07 12.57 -25.13
CA LYS A 177 -6.78 12.93 -26.52
C LYS A 177 -6.09 11.82 -27.29
N ALA A 178 -5.21 11.04 -26.67
CA ALA A 178 -4.54 9.93 -27.33
C ALA A 178 -5.50 8.79 -27.65
N ILE A 179 -6.41 8.47 -26.73
CA ILE A 179 -7.42 7.45 -27.00
C ILE A 179 -8.41 7.93 -28.08
N ASP A 180 -8.87 9.19 -28.02
CA ASP A 180 -9.79 9.74 -29.03
C ASP A 180 -9.10 9.83 -30.41
N THR A 181 -7.81 10.18 -30.44
CA THR A 181 -7.02 10.18 -31.69
C THR A 181 -6.86 8.75 -32.22
N THR A 182 -6.64 7.78 -31.35
CA THR A 182 -6.54 6.35 -31.74
C THR A 182 -7.85 5.87 -32.35
N ASP A 183 -8.99 6.19 -31.73
CA ASP A 183 -10.30 5.77 -32.20
C ASP A 183 -10.66 6.37 -33.57
N ASN A 184 -10.27 7.63 -33.79
CA ASN A 184 -10.37 8.28 -35.09
C ASN A 184 -9.46 7.63 -36.16
N ILE A 185 -8.20 7.35 -35.84
CA ILE A 185 -7.26 6.66 -36.73
C ILE A 185 -7.80 5.29 -37.15
N VAL A 186 -8.35 4.53 -36.20
CA VAL A 186 -8.96 3.21 -36.46
C VAL A 186 -10.23 3.33 -37.29
N SER A 187 -11.07 4.34 -37.03
CA SER A 187 -12.29 4.60 -37.80
C SER A 187 -12.00 4.97 -39.26
N GLU A 188 -10.95 5.75 -39.52
CA GLU A 188 -10.49 6.11 -40.87
C GLU A 188 -9.96 4.90 -41.67
N LEU A 189 -9.30 3.97 -40.97
CA LEU A 189 -8.85 2.69 -41.54
C LEU A 189 -10.04 1.81 -41.93
N LEU A 190 -11.10 1.79 -41.11
CA LEU A 190 -12.29 0.96 -41.31
C LEU A 190 -13.26 1.50 -42.37
N GLN A 191 -13.20 2.79 -42.75
CA GLN A 191 -14.02 3.33 -43.85
C GLN A 191 -13.64 2.68 -45.20
N LYS A 192 -14.60 1.91 -45.74
CA LYS A 192 -14.51 1.04 -46.93
C LYS A 192 -13.84 1.71 -48.16
N GLY A 193 -12.55 1.44 -48.34
CA GLY A 193 -11.83 1.73 -49.59
C GLY A 193 -12.18 0.70 -50.68
N LYS A 194 -12.65 1.17 -51.83
CA LYS A 194 -13.15 0.31 -52.93
C LYS A 194 -12.03 -0.39 -53.72
N ASN A 195 -10.77 0.06 -53.66
CA ASN A 195 -9.65 -0.48 -54.46
C ASN A 195 -8.42 -0.88 -53.61
N VAL A 196 -7.64 -1.86 -54.08
CA VAL A 196 -6.51 -2.50 -53.35
C VAL A 196 -5.36 -1.53 -53.05
N SER A 197 -4.98 -0.65 -53.98
CA SER A 197 -3.91 0.36 -53.76
C SER A 197 -4.24 1.29 -52.58
N GLN A 198 -5.50 1.74 -52.49
CA GLN A 198 -5.95 2.62 -51.40
C GLN A 198 -5.95 1.94 -50.02
N LYS A 199 -5.93 0.60 -49.97
CA LYS A 199 -5.85 -0.14 -48.70
C LYS A 199 -4.42 -0.19 -48.16
N VAL A 200 -3.42 -0.25 -49.04
CA VAL A 200 -2.00 -0.25 -48.66
C VAL A 200 -1.59 1.13 -48.17
N ASP A 201 -1.94 2.19 -48.92
CA ASP A 201 -1.64 3.57 -48.53
C ASP A 201 -2.29 3.94 -47.17
N LYS A 202 -3.51 3.45 -46.90
CA LYS A 202 -4.19 3.62 -45.61
C LYS A 202 -3.53 2.86 -44.47
N ALA A 203 -3.00 1.67 -44.73
CA ALA A 203 -2.29 0.89 -43.73
C ALA A 203 -0.97 1.55 -43.35
N GLU A 204 -0.24 2.12 -44.32
CA GLU A 204 0.97 2.89 -44.07
C GLU A 204 0.68 4.20 -43.33
N ALA A 205 -0.39 4.92 -43.71
CA ALA A 205 -0.86 6.11 -42.99
C ALA A 205 -1.26 5.80 -41.55
N PHE A 206 -1.98 4.70 -41.32
CA PHE A 206 -2.32 4.20 -39.99
C PHE A 206 -1.07 3.95 -39.14
N ILE A 207 -0.08 3.21 -39.68
CA ILE A 207 1.17 2.92 -38.97
C ILE A 207 1.92 4.22 -38.63
N SER A 208 1.99 5.16 -39.58
CA SER A 208 2.63 6.46 -39.38
C SER A 208 1.95 7.29 -38.29
N GLN A 209 0.62 7.39 -38.32
CA GLN A 209 -0.17 8.13 -37.33
C GLN A 209 -0.07 7.51 -35.93
N ILE A 210 -0.10 6.17 -35.82
CA ILE A 210 0.07 5.46 -34.54
C ILE A 210 1.48 5.66 -33.98
N ASN A 211 2.53 5.60 -34.81
CA ASN A 211 3.90 5.85 -34.35
C ASN A 211 4.09 7.30 -33.90
N SER A 212 3.54 8.27 -34.63
CA SER A 212 3.59 9.68 -34.22
C SER A 212 2.84 9.94 -32.90
N LEU A 213 1.72 9.25 -32.68
CA LEU A 213 0.98 9.36 -31.43
C LEU A 213 1.78 8.78 -30.26
N LYS A 214 2.37 7.60 -30.46
CA LYS A 214 3.26 6.94 -29.48
C LYS A 214 4.42 7.85 -29.06
N ASP A 215 5.04 8.56 -30.00
CA ASP A 215 6.17 9.45 -29.73
C ASP A 215 5.75 10.78 -29.05
N SER A 216 4.46 11.10 -29.02
CA SER A 216 3.90 12.33 -28.44
C SER A 216 3.42 12.19 -26.99
N LEU A 217 3.38 10.96 -26.48
CA LEU A 217 3.04 10.59 -25.10
C LEU A 217 4.27 10.63 -24.21
#